data_AF-A0A7S3AQ67-F1
#
_entry.id   AF-A0A7S3AQ67-F1
#
_cell.length_a   1.000
_cell.length_b   1.000
_cell.length_c   1.000
_cell.angle_alpha   90.00
_cell.angle_beta   90.00
_cell.angle_gamma   90.00
#
_symmetry.space_group_name_H-M   'P 1'
#
loop_
_entity.id
_entity.type
_entity.pdbx_description
1 polymer ?
#
loop_
_entity_poly.entity_id
_entity_poly.type
_entity_poly.pdbx_seq_one_letter_code
_entity_poly.pdbx_strand_id
1 'polypeptide(L)'
;EAARPSAFGEKSVNLANYEKQLANAFKSPGCAAVVLEINSPGGSPVQSALLHNRLKALREKHPEVALLCFCTDICASGGYYIASACDEIHVLPSSLVGSIGVVSPSVGLTGLMKTYGIEDRTMTAGTSKVGDSPLAPRNPVAVAQKRRLLDELHEDFRAAVTSARGKKLRHAEAAAYA
;
A
#
# COMPACT_ATOMS: atom_id res chain seq x y z
N GLU A 1 20.71 15.37 -12.74
CA GLU A 1 20.34 13.95 -12.94
C GLU A 1 19.58 13.50 -11.70
N ALA A 2 18.26 13.31 -11.80
CA ALA A 2 17.44 12.94 -10.65
C ALA A 2 17.70 11.46 -10.32
N ALA A 3 18.15 11.20 -9.09
CA ALA A 3 18.37 9.84 -8.61
C ALA A 3 17.10 9.01 -8.77
N ARG A 4 17.20 7.87 -9.47
CA ARG A 4 16.12 6.88 -9.51
C ARG A 4 15.88 6.40 -8.08
N PRO A 5 14.65 6.46 -7.52
CA PRO A 5 14.39 5.87 -6.22
C PRO A 5 14.70 4.38 -6.33
N SER A 6 15.61 3.93 -5.46
CA SER A 6 16.02 2.54 -5.36
C SER A 6 14.81 1.69 -4.98
N ALA A 7 14.53 0.64 -5.75
CA ALA A 7 13.50 -0.36 -5.43
C ALA A 7 13.74 -1.07 -4.06
N PHE A 8 14.91 -0.86 -3.44
CA PHE A 8 15.33 -1.52 -2.20
C PHE A 8 16.08 -0.57 -1.24
N GLY A 9 15.87 0.75 -1.31
CA GLY A 9 16.77 1.73 -0.67
C GLY A 9 16.15 2.90 0.08
N GLU A 10 14.82 2.98 0.21
CA GLU A 10 14.19 3.82 1.24
C GLU A 10 13.84 2.93 2.43
N LYS A 11 13.89 3.47 3.66
CA LYS A 11 13.34 2.77 4.83
C LYS A 11 11.87 2.45 4.50
N SER A 12 11.59 1.19 4.20
CA SER A 12 10.24 0.78 3.87
C SER A 12 9.33 1.15 5.03
N VAL A 13 8.18 1.75 4.69
CA VAL A 13 7.17 2.12 5.68
C VAL A 13 6.77 0.84 6.43
N ASN A 14 7.01 0.84 7.74
CA ASN A 14 6.82 -0.32 8.61
C ASN A 14 6.32 0.13 9.97
N LEU A 15 5.23 -0.47 10.46
CA LEU A 15 4.63 -0.10 11.74
C LEU A 15 5.63 -0.14 12.91
N ALA A 16 6.50 -1.14 12.97
CA ALA A 16 7.47 -1.29 14.07
C ALA A 16 8.40 -0.07 14.21
N ASN A 17 8.68 0.63 13.10
CA ASN A 17 9.53 1.83 13.08
C ASN A 17 8.81 3.08 13.63
N TYR A 18 7.48 3.08 13.66
CA TYR A 18 6.65 4.23 14.03
C TYR A 18 5.82 4.01 15.31
N GLU A 19 5.68 2.77 15.77
CA GLU A 19 4.81 2.40 16.89
C GLU A 19 5.07 3.24 18.15
N LYS A 20 6.33 3.41 18.53
CA LYS A 20 6.70 4.19 19.72
C LYS A 20 6.37 5.67 19.55
N GLN A 21 6.66 6.23 18.38
CA GLN A 21 6.43 7.64 18.06
C GLN A 21 4.93 7.94 18.03
N LEU A 22 4.13 7.09 17.38
CA LEU A 22 2.68 7.20 17.34
C LEU A 22 2.09 7.11 18.76
N ALA A 23 2.48 6.09 19.54
CA ALA A 23 1.98 5.92 20.90
C ALA A 23 2.33 7.12 21.80
N ASN A 24 3.53 7.69 21.65
CA ASN A 24 3.95 8.85 22.42
C ASN A 24 3.22 10.14 21.99
N ALA A 25 3.03 10.34 20.69
CA ALA A 25 2.33 11.51 20.15
C ALA A 25 0.91 11.60 20.73
N PHE A 26 0.15 10.50 20.68
CA PHE A 26 -1.22 10.45 21.22
C PHE A 26 -1.30 10.55 22.75
N LYS A 27 -0.23 10.22 23.48
CA LYS A 27 -0.16 10.31 24.95
C LYS A 27 0.37 11.65 25.47
N SER A 28 0.77 12.56 24.57
CA SER A 28 1.39 13.82 24.98
C SER A 28 0.37 14.72 25.68
N PRO A 29 0.64 15.20 26.92
CA PRO A 29 -0.29 16.06 27.65
C PRO A 29 -0.61 17.33 26.87
N GLY A 30 -1.90 17.66 26.74
CA GLY A 30 -2.35 18.84 26.00
C GLY A 30 -2.20 18.73 24.49
N CYS A 31 -1.92 17.54 23.94
CA CYS A 31 -1.88 17.33 22.50
C CYS A 31 -3.27 17.55 21.90
N ALA A 32 -3.42 18.59 21.07
CA ALA A 32 -4.66 18.86 20.35
C ALA A 32 -4.76 18.04 19.04
N ALA A 33 -3.61 17.74 18.42
CA ALA A 33 -3.56 17.00 17.17
C ALA A 33 -2.24 16.25 16.99
N VAL A 34 -2.32 15.10 16.31
CA VAL A 34 -1.20 14.39 15.71
C VAL A 34 -1.23 14.61 14.22
N VAL A 35 -0.11 15.07 13.67
CA VAL A 35 0.04 15.34 12.23
C VAL A 35 0.94 14.29 11.61
N LEU A 36 0.44 13.65 10.56
CA LEU A 36 1.20 12.76 9.68
C LEU A 36 1.59 13.54 8.42
N GLU A 37 2.89 13.73 8.23
CA GLU A 37 3.42 14.15 6.94
C GLU A 37 3.63 12.91 6.07
N ILE A 38 3.04 12.87 4.87
CA ILE A 38 3.16 11.74 3.95
C ILE A 38 3.73 12.23 2.61
N ASN A 39 4.89 11.67 2.27
CA ASN A 39 5.50 11.73 0.94
C ASN A 39 5.83 10.30 0.49
N SER A 40 4.84 9.55 0.02
CA SER A 40 5.00 8.13 -0.31
C SER A 40 4.23 7.72 -1.58
N PRO A 41 4.90 7.01 -2.53
CA PRO A 41 4.24 6.39 -3.67
C PRO A 41 3.45 5.12 -3.29
N GLY A 42 3.52 4.68 -2.03
CA GLY A 42 2.92 3.45 -1.54
C GLY A 42 3.97 2.43 -1.09
N GLY A 43 3.61 1.15 -1.15
CA GLY A 43 4.49 0.07 -0.69
C GLY A 43 3.72 -1.19 -0.33
N SER A 44 4.13 -1.84 0.76
CA SER A 44 3.51 -3.08 1.22
C SER A 44 2.02 -2.89 1.59
N PRO A 45 1.09 -3.68 1.02
CA PRO A 45 -0.31 -3.67 1.45
C PRO A 45 -0.46 -3.99 2.93
N VAL A 46 0.33 -4.94 3.44
CA VAL A 46 0.30 -5.36 4.85
C VAL A 46 0.73 -4.24 5.78
N GLN A 47 1.86 -3.58 5.51
CA GLN A 47 2.32 -2.49 6.39
C GLN A 47 1.38 -1.28 6.34
N SER A 48 0.79 -1.00 5.17
CA SER A 48 -0.20 0.07 5.01
C SER A 48 -1.44 -0.21 5.86
N ALA A 49 -1.97 -1.44 5.81
CA ALA A 49 -3.11 -1.86 6.62
C ALA A 49 -2.80 -1.86 8.12
N LEU A 50 -1.62 -2.32 8.53
CA LEU A 50 -1.18 -2.30 9.93
C LEU A 50 -1.13 -0.88 10.49
N LEU A 51 -0.52 0.06 9.76
CA LEU A 51 -0.47 1.47 10.16
C LEU A 51 -1.86 2.11 10.17
N HIS A 52 -2.66 1.90 9.13
CA HIS A 52 -4.04 2.39 9.08
C HIS A 52 -4.85 1.94 10.30
N ASN A 53 -4.83 0.63 10.61
CA ASN A 53 -5.57 0.07 11.74
C ASN A 53 -5.02 0.56 13.08
N ARG A 54 -3.70 0.72 13.20
CA ARG A 54 -3.08 1.26 14.41
C ARG A 54 -3.49 2.71 14.66
N LEU A 55 -3.49 3.55 13.62
CA LEU A 55 -3.92 4.94 13.68
C LEU A 55 -5.37 5.05 14.09
N LYS A 56 -6.27 4.25 13.49
CA LYS A 56 -7.67 4.17 13.91
C LYS A 56 -7.81 3.80 15.39
N ALA A 57 -7.10 2.76 15.84
CA ALA A 57 -7.16 2.33 17.23
C ALA A 57 -6.60 3.37 18.22
N LEU A 58 -5.60 4.17 17.82
CA LEU A 58 -5.09 5.28 18.63
C LEU A 58 -6.10 6.42 18.67
N ARG A 59 -6.68 6.78 17.51
CA ARG A 59 -7.71 7.80 17.39
C ARG A 59 -8.94 7.48 18.25
N GLU A 60 -9.42 6.22 18.22
CA GLU A 60 -10.55 5.76 19.03
C GLU A 60 -10.28 5.84 20.54
N LYS A 61 -9.03 5.60 20.97
CA LYS A 61 -8.62 5.68 22.38
C LYS A 61 -8.44 7.11 22.88
N HIS A 62 -8.21 8.05 21.96
CA HIS A 62 -7.90 9.45 22.26
C HIS A 62 -8.85 10.38 21.48
N PRO A 63 -10.18 10.29 21.69
CA PRO A 63 -11.21 11.01 20.93
C PRO A 63 -11.03 12.53 20.91
N GLU A 64 -10.28 13.10 21.84
CA GLU A 64 -9.93 14.52 21.93
C GLU A 64 -8.79 14.97 21.00
N VAL A 65 -7.93 14.05 20.55
CA VAL A 65 -6.77 14.36 19.71
C VAL A 65 -7.12 14.19 18.23
N ALA A 66 -7.08 15.26 17.45
CA ALA A 66 -7.30 15.18 16.01
C ALA A 66 -6.15 14.44 15.31
N LEU A 67 -6.46 13.66 14.27
CA LEU A 67 -5.47 13.01 13.42
C LEU A 67 -5.51 13.63 12.01
N LEU A 68 -4.46 14.37 11.65
CA LEU A 68 -4.39 15.11 10.40
C LEU A 68 -3.31 14.51 9.49
N CYS A 69 -3.57 14.47 8.19
CA CYS A 69 -2.57 14.13 7.18
C CYS A 69 -2.23 15.36 6.34
N PHE A 70 -0.94 15.60 6.13
CA PHE A 70 -0.43 16.57 5.16
C PHE A 70 0.37 15.82 4.10
N CYS A 71 -0.18 15.79 2.88
CA CYS A 71 0.54 15.32 1.71
C CYS A 71 1.47 16.42 1.22
N THR A 72 2.75 16.08 1.03
CA THR A 72 3.68 16.94 0.31
C THR A 72 3.60 16.62 -1.19
N ASP A 73 4.56 15.90 -1.76
CA ASP A 73 4.58 15.65 -3.22
C ASP A 73 3.66 14.50 -3.63
N ILE A 74 3.72 13.37 -2.91
CA ILE A 74 2.96 12.15 -3.26
C ILE A 74 2.32 11.48 -2.03
N CYS A 75 1.05 11.13 -2.15
CA CYS A 75 0.29 10.31 -1.19
C CYS A 75 -0.56 9.32 -1.99
N ALA A 76 0.12 8.31 -2.54
CA ALA A 76 -0.46 7.35 -3.48
C ALA A 76 -0.44 5.92 -2.92
N SER A 77 -1.34 5.07 -3.41
CA SER A 77 -1.44 3.64 -3.07
C SER A 77 -1.40 3.43 -1.55
N GLY A 78 -0.45 2.65 -1.02
CA GLY A 78 -0.29 2.43 0.43
C GLY A 78 -0.19 3.72 1.27
N GLY A 79 0.36 4.81 0.72
CA GLY A 79 0.37 6.12 1.39
C GLY A 79 -1.04 6.69 1.56
N TYR A 80 -1.88 6.58 0.53
CA TYR A 80 -3.28 7.00 0.60
C TYR A 80 -4.12 6.07 1.50
N TYR A 81 -3.80 4.77 1.53
CA TYR A 81 -4.38 3.82 2.48
C TYR A 81 -4.11 4.29 3.92
N ILE A 82 -2.86 4.63 4.27
CA ILE A 82 -2.55 5.12 5.62
C ILE A 82 -3.26 6.46 5.88
N ALA A 83 -3.21 7.39 4.92
CA ALA A 83 -3.85 8.70 5.02
C ALA A 83 -5.36 8.61 5.24
N SER A 84 -6.03 7.58 4.70
CA SER A 84 -7.48 7.43 4.86
C SER A 84 -7.91 7.20 6.30
N ALA A 85 -7.00 6.82 7.22
CA ALA A 85 -7.29 6.75 8.66
C ALA A 85 -7.44 8.14 9.32
N CYS A 86 -7.02 9.21 8.67
CA CYS A 86 -6.99 10.56 9.23
C CYS A 86 -8.35 11.27 9.11
N ASP A 87 -8.64 12.14 10.07
CA ASP A 87 -9.83 12.98 10.10
C ASP A 87 -9.87 13.89 8.87
N GLU A 88 -8.73 14.53 8.57
CA GLU A 88 -8.51 15.41 7.42
C GLU A 88 -7.25 15.04 6.65
N ILE A 89 -7.27 15.29 5.34
CA ILE A 89 -6.15 15.09 4.44
C ILE A 89 -5.98 16.41 3.68
N HIS A 90 -4.89 17.11 3.95
CA HIS A 90 -4.51 18.34 3.30
C HIS A 90 -3.50 18.04 2.20
N VAL A 91 -3.70 18.64 1.03
CA VAL A 91 -2.92 18.40 -0.18
C VAL A 91 -2.71 19.72 -0.89
N LEU A 92 -1.64 19.85 -1.67
CA LEU A 92 -1.48 20.95 -2.62
C LEU A 92 -2.14 20.57 -3.96
N PRO A 93 -2.55 21.56 -4.80
CA PRO A 93 -3.10 21.26 -6.13
C PRO A 93 -2.16 20.45 -7.03
N SER A 94 -0.84 20.50 -6.78
CA SER A 94 0.19 19.76 -7.50
C SER A 94 0.54 18.40 -6.87
N SER A 95 -0.03 18.05 -5.71
CA SER A 95 0.24 16.79 -5.04
C SER A 95 -0.37 15.61 -5.81
N LEU A 96 0.37 14.50 -5.91
CA LEU A 96 -0.09 13.25 -6.51
C LEU A 96 -0.79 12.39 -5.45
N VAL A 97 -2.11 12.26 -5.53
CA VAL A 97 -2.91 11.56 -4.51
C VAL A 97 -3.81 10.52 -5.15
N GLY A 98 -4.06 9.41 -4.44
CA GLY A 98 -4.95 8.34 -4.92
C GLY A 98 -4.18 7.08 -5.29
N SER A 99 -4.29 6.61 -6.54
CA SER A 99 -3.75 5.31 -6.96
C SER A 99 -4.29 4.14 -6.10
N ILE A 100 -5.60 4.13 -5.89
CA ILE A 100 -6.31 3.06 -5.19
C ILE A 100 -6.27 1.82 -6.09
N GLY A 101 -5.53 0.80 -5.67
CA GLY A 101 -5.24 -0.36 -6.50
C GLY A 101 -4.06 -1.16 -5.97
N VAL A 102 -3.92 -2.38 -6.47
CA VAL A 102 -2.84 -3.30 -6.10
C VAL A 102 -2.23 -3.89 -7.36
N VAL A 103 -0.90 -3.93 -7.41
CA VAL A 103 -0.16 -4.46 -8.56
C VAL A 103 0.83 -5.54 -8.12
N SER A 104 0.99 -6.55 -8.97
CA SER A 104 2.05 -7.57 -8.84
C SER A 104 2.77 -7.69 -10.18
N PRO A 105 3.81 -6.86 -10.42
CA PRO A 105 4.55 -6.92 -11.67
C PRO A 105 5.30 -8.24 -11.80
N SER A 106 5.34 -8.80 -13.01
CA SER A 106 6.09 -10.01 -13.34
C SER A 106 6.57 -9.96 -14.80
N VAL A 107 7.63 -10.71 -15.11
CA VAL A 107 8.20 -10.82 -16.45
C VAL A 107 8.25 -12.29 -16.87
N GLY A 108 8.22 -12.56 -18.17
CA GLY A 108 8.42 -13.92 -18.71
C GLY A 108 9.71 -13.97 -19.53
N LEU A 109 10.58 -14.94 -19.24
CA LEU A 109 11.92 -15.07 -19.83
C LEU A 109 12.08 -16.33 -20.71
N THR A 110 11.04 -17.15 -20.83
CA THR A 110 11.07 -18.42 -21.57
C THR A 110 11.55 -18.29 -23.01
N GLY A 111 11.13 -17.23 -23.72
CA GLY A 111 11.57 -16.95 -25.09
C GLY A 111 13.08 -16.67 -25.16
N LEU A 112 13.58 -15.83 -24.23
CA LEU A 112 15.01 -15.50 -24.15
C LEU A 112 15.85 -16.73 -23.81
N MET A 113 15.40 -17.53 -22.84
CA MET A 113 16.07 -18.77 -22.44
C MET A 113 16.19 -19.74 -23.61
N LYS A 114 15.11 -19.90 -24.39
CA LYS A 114 15.11 -20.73 -25.59
C LYS A 114 16.12 -20.24 -26.63
N THR A 115 16.23 -18.92 -26.84
CA THR A 115 17.19 -18.34 -27.80
C THR A 115 18.64 -18.61 -27.43
N TYR A 116 18.97 -18.60 -26.13
CA TYR A 116 20.34 -18.75 -25.64
C TYR A 116 20.67 -20.15 -25.08
N GLY A 117 19.74 -21.12 -25.20
CA GLY A 117 19.96 -22.48 -24.70
C GLY A 117 20.06 -22.57 -23.17
N ILE A 118 19.39 -21.68 -22.44
CA ILE A 118 19.38 -21.68 -20.97
C ILE A 118 18.29 -22.63 -20.47
N GLU A 119 18.65 -23.54 -19.56
CA GLU A 119 17.74 -24.50 -18.94
C GLU A 119 17.34 -24.07 -17.52
N ASP A 120 16.06 -24.16 -17.17
CA ASP A 120 15.61 -24.10 -15.78
C ASP A 120 15.81 -25.48 -15.13
N ARG A 121 16.56 -25.52 -14.02
CA ARG A 121 16.83 -26.75 -13.24
C ARG A 121 16.25 -26.67 -11.84
N THR A 122 15.19 -25.87 -11.65
CA THR A 122 14.53 -25.69 -10.36
C THR A 122 13.95 -27.01 -9.83
N MET A 123 14.39 -27.42 -8.65
CA MET A 123 13.83 -28.55 -7.89
C MET A 123 12.96 -28.03 -6.75
N THR A 124 11.77 -28.60 -6.56
CA THR A 124 10.87 -28.20 -5.48
C THR A 124 10.22 -29.36 -4.75
N ALA A 125 9.90 -29.13 -3.48
CA ALA A 125 8.99 -29.97 -2.71
C ALA A 125 7.67 -29.22 -2.46
N GLY A 126 6.54 -29.87 -2.74
CA GLY A 126 5.20 -29.29 -2.66
C GLY A 126 4.70 -28.70 -3.98
N THR A 127 3.41 -28.90 -4.26
CA THR A 127 2.80 -28.69 -5.58
C THR A 127 2.71 -27.24 -6.05
N SER A 128 2.79 -26.25 -5.15
CA SER A 128 2.59 -24.83 -5.47
C SER A 128 3.82 -23.94 -5.21
N LYS A 129 5.02 -24.51 -5.05
CA LYS A 129 6.20 -23.75 -4.61
C LYS A 129 6.85 -22.83 -5.65
N VAL A 130 6.68 -23.12 -6.94
CA VAL A 130 7.25 -22.32 -8.03
C VAL A 130 6.27 -21.23 -8.52
N GLY A 131 4.99 -21.36 -8.16
CA GLY A 131 3.95 -20.41 -8.57
C GLY A 131 3.95 -20.17 -10.08
N ASP A 132 3.99 -18.88 -10.44
CA ASP A 132 3.98 -18.35 -11.80
C ASP A 132 5.38 -17.79 -12.13
N SER A 133 6.35 -18.71 -12.23
CA SER A 133 7.77 -18.41 -12.41
C SER A 133 8.06 -17.69 -13.73
N PRO A 134 8.98 -16.70 -13.72
CA PRO A 134 9.42 -16.03 -14.94
C PRO A 134 10.19 -16.97 -15.90
N LEU A 135 10.71 -18.09 -15.39
CA LEU A 135 11.55 -19.04 -16.14
C LEU A 135 10.76 -20.16 -16.81
N ALA A 136 9.46 -20.27 -16.50
CA ALA A 136 8.57 -21.31 -17.01
C ALA A 136 7.43 -20.70 -17.84
N PRO A 137 6.76 -21.50 -18.69
CA PRO A 137 5.51 -21.08 -19.33
C PRO A 137 4.48 -20.65 -18.27
N ARG A 138 3.57 -19.76 -18.68
CA ARG A 138 2.55 -19.21 -17.79
C ARG A 138 1.75 -20.34 -17.13
N ASN A 139 1.66 -20.33 -15.81
CA ASN A 139 0.89 -21.31 -15.04
C ASN A 139 -0.52 -20.76 -14.75
N PRO A 140 -1.59 -21.23 -15.43
CA PRO A 140 -2.93 -20.66 -15.28
C PRO A 140 -3.48 -20.79 -13.85
N VAL A 141 -3.11 -21.85 -13.13
CA VAL A 141 -3.57 -22.07 -11.74
C VAL A 141 -2.92 -21.05 -10.80
N ALA A 142 -1.61 -20.86 -10.89
CA ALA A 142 -0.90 -19.88 -10.08
C ALA A 142 -1.32 -18.43 -10.43
N VAL A 143 -1.63 -18.16 -11.70
CA VAL A 143 -2.18 -16.88 -12.14
C VAL A 143 -3.54 -16.63 -11.52
N ALA A 144 -4.45 -17.62 -11.56
CA ALA A 144 -5.77 -17.50 -10.94
C ALA A 144 -5.68 -17.27 -9.43
N GLN A 145 -4.77 -17.97 -8.74
CA GLN A 145 -4.51 -17.76 -7.31
C GLN A 145 -4.00 -16.34 -7.00
N LYS A 146 -3.00 -15.87 -7.76
CA LYS A 146 -2.47 -14.51 -7.62
C LYS A 146 -3.53 -13.46 -7.93
N ARG A 147 -4.39 -13.71 -8.92
CA ARG A 147 -5.48 -12.80 -9.29
C ARG A 147 -6.50 -12.64 -8.15
N ARG A 148 -6.95 -13.75 -7.55
CA ARG A 148 -7.84 -13.72 -6.39
C ARG A 148 -7.27 -12.90 -5.24
N LEU A 149 -5.98 -13.12 -4.92
CA LEU A 149 -5.30 -12.33 -3.90
C LEU A 149 -5.27 -10.83 -4.22
N LEU A 150 -5.02 -10.46 -5.48
CA LEU A 150 -5.04 -9.04 -5.89
C LEU A 150 -6.43 -8.44 -5.78
N ASP A 151 -7.47 -9.18 -6.17
CA ASP A 151 -8.85 -8.74 -6.07
C ASP A 151 -9.25 -8.56 -4.59
N GLU A 152 -8.92 -9.52 -3.71
CA GLU A 152 -9.15 -9.42 -2.26
C GLU A 152 -8.46 -8.21 -1.63
N LEU A 153 -7.17 -8.01 -1.91
CA LEU A 153 -6.42 -6.85 -1.40
C LEU A 153 -6.96 -5.52 -1.93
N HIS A 154 -7.46 -5.49 -3.17
CA HIS A 154 -8.07 -4.30 -3.73
C HIS A 154 -9.39 -3.97 -3.03
N GLU A 155 -10.24 -4.98 -2.80
CA GLU A 155 -11.49 -4.81 -2.04
C GLU A 155 -11.23 -4.32 -0.61
N ASP A 156 -10.23 -4.85 0.09
CA ASP A 156 -9.85 -4.37 1.43
C ASP A 156 -9.45 -2.88 1.40
N PHE A 157 -8.68 -2.47 0.40
CA PHE A 157 -8.28 -1.07 0.24
C PHE A 157 -9.50 -0.19 -0.05
N ARG A 158 -10.38 -0.61 -0.96
CA ARG A 158 -11.63 0.10 -1.24
C ARG A 158 -12.50 0.24 0.01
N ALA A 159 -12.64 -0.82 0.79
CA ALA A 159 -13.41 -0.82 2.03
C ALA A 159 -12.82 0.15 3.07
N ALA A 160 -11.49 0.19 3.21
CA ALA A 160 -10.82 1.15 4.10
C ALA A 160 -11.09 2.61 3.68
N VAL A 161 -10.95 2.92 2.39
CA VAL A 161 -11.19 4.29 1.88
C VAL A 161 -12.67 4.67 1.99
N THR A 162 -13.58 3.80 1.57
CA THR A 162 -15.02 4.10 1.58
C THR A 162 -15.57 4.22 3.00
N SER A 163 -15.14 3.37 3.94
CA SER A 163 -15.58 3.46 5.34
C SER A 163 -15.11 4.75 6.03
N ALA A 164 -13.90 5.21 5.74
CA ALA A 164 -13.35 6.41 6.36
C ALA A 164 -13.77 7.71 5.66
N ARG A 165 -13.95 7.68 4.33
CA ARG A 165 -14.09 8.88 3.50
C ARG A 165 -15.42 8.95 2.74
N GLY A 166 -16.28 7.95 2.79
CA GLY A 166 -17.46 7.81 1.91
C GLY A 166 -18.34 9.05 1.80
N LYS A 167 -18.65 9.72 2.92
CA LYS A 167 -19.45 10.97 2.93
C LYS A 167 -18.72 12.17 2.30
N LYS A 168 -17.39 12.11 2.22
CA LYS A 168 -16.50 13.14 1.67
C LYS A 168 -16.12 12.87 0.21
N LEU A 169 -16.41 11.68 -0.32
CA LEU A 169 -16.21 11.33 -1.72
C LEU A 169 -17.28 12.04 -2.56
N ARG A 170 -16.88 13.11 -3.25
CA ARG A 170 -17.73 13.87 -4.17
C ARG A 170 -17.32 13.43 -5.58
N HIS A 171 -18.06 12.50 -6.19
CA HIS A 171 -18.21 12.23 -7.63
C HIS A 171 -18.58 10.76 -7.88
N ALA A 172 -19.36 10.51 -8.94
CA ALA A 172 -19.65 9.18 -9.48
C ALA A 172 -18.39 8.38 -9.86
N GLU A 173 -17.23 9.04 -9.99
CA GLU A 173 -15.91 8.42 -10.17
C GLU A 173 -15.42 7.65 -8.93
N ALA A 174 -15.97 7.91 -7.74
CA ALA A 174 -15.76 7.03 -6.58
C ALA A 174 -16.29 5.59 -6.83
N ALA A 175 -17.25 5.44 -7.75
CA ALA A 175 -17.72 4.14 -8.26
C ALA A 175 -16.90 3.62 -9.45
N ALA A 176 -15.97 4.40 -10.01
CA ALA A 176 -15.03 3.93 -11.05
C ALA A 176 -13.74 3.35 -10.45
N TYR A 177 -13.46 3.65 -9.19
CA TYR A 177 -12.48 2.93 -8.35
C TYR A 177 -13.12 1.72 -7.63
N ALA A 178 -14.37 1.39 -7.99
CA ALA A 178 -15.08 0.19 -7.54
C ALA A 178 -14.82 -1.00 -8.46
#